data_AF-A0A7W7SLS0-F1
#
_entry.id   AF-A0A7W7SLS0-F1
#
_cell.length_a   1.000
_cell.length_b   1.000
_cell.length_c   1.000
_cell.angle_alpha   90.00
_cell.angle_beta   90.00
_cell.angle_gamma   90.00
#
_symmetry.space_group_name_H-M   'P 1'
#
loop_
_entity.id
_entity.type
_entity.pdbx_description
1 polymer ?
#
loop_
_entity_poly.entity_id
_entity_poly.type
_entity_poly.pdbx_seq_one_letter_code
_entity_poly.pdbx_strand_id
1 'polypeptide(L)'
;MFFSKFRPWFVRAGFEVIDCPRYSGTKNAADIRIVVDAVDALSVDTRYDEFVIASGDSDMTPLLQRLRRSDRRTMIVSPADAAEAFTAIADQVLDSHQLLALVQGESVDLDGDADNEVDAEFDERVVHAAAAGQSEAYDAFRAVVTREYNEALEPLNMASLASRLRTQLGRSVSDSNWFGFGSFARAMVSLDLPNLQMSQHLLWDTSRHLAPEPAATLPQRSALPEPIERLADQLDLPRLPQSWWPAIYQTLSDYAHSHRFNLTQCTGWSRDQLRDQGLPVSRGAVGFVVRGASFGGCPLHRQPPPTRVEIGEAFASNVLSRAEAAEMTFSDDEITTIRTWLGAFSDSEPPFAS
;
A
#
# COMPACT_ATOMS: atom_id res chain seq x y z
N MET A 1 0.48 -25.09 -19.16
CA MET A 1 -0.82 -24.59 -19.69
C MET A 1 -1.78 -24.39 -18.52
N PHE A 2 -1.56 -23.35 -17.69
CA PHE A 2 -2.26 -23.19 -16.39
C PHE A 2 -3.42 -22.18 -16.44
N PHE A 3 -3.42 -21.26 -17.42
CA PHE A 3 -4.37 -20.14 -17.48
C PHE A 3 -5.58 -20.35 -18.40
N SER A 4 -5.56 -21.34 -19.30
CA SER A 4 -6.67 -21.61 -20.24
C SER A 4 -7.98 -21.97 -19.52
N LYS A 5 -7.90 -22.55 -18.32
CA LYS A 5 -9.06 -22.85 -17.47
C LYS A 5 -9.85 -21.60 -17.04
N PHE A 6 -9.23 -20.42 -17.09
CA PHE A 6 -9.87 -19.16 -16.70
C PHE A 6 -10.65 -18.49 -17.85
N ARG A 7 -10.41 -18.88 -19.11
CA ARG A 7 -11.07 -18.31 -20.29
C ARG A 7 -12.60 -18.23 -20.17
N PRO A 8 -13.33 -19.28 -19.73
CA PRO A 8 -14.80 -19.20 -19.64
C PRO A 8 -15.29 -18.10 -18.70
N TRP A 9 -14.54 -17.82 -17.62
CA TRP A 9 -14.89 -16.80 -16.64
C TRP A 9 -14.69 -15.39 -17.19
N PHE A 10 -13.58 -15.15 -17.91
CA PHE A 10 -13.32 -13.87 -18.58
C PHE A 10 -14.35 -13.56 -19.66
N VAL A 11 -14.66 -14.54 -20.52
CA VAL A 11 -15.67 -14.38 -21.58
C VAL A 11 -17.04 -14.08 -20.98
N ARG A 12 -17.42 -14.78 -19.90
CA ARG A 12 -18.69 -14.53 -19.19
C ARG A 12 -18.75 -13.13 -18.57
N ALA A 13 -17.61 -12.58 -18.16
CA ALA A 13 -17.49 -11.23 -17.63
C ALA A 13 -17.39 -10.14 -18.73
N GLY A 14 -17.47 -10.52 -20.02
CA GLY A 14 -17.47 -9.59 -21.14
C GLY A 14 -16.08 -9.25 -21.70
N PHE A 15 -15.03 -9.93 -21.24
CA PHE A 15 -13.68 -9.75 -21.79
C PHE A 15 -13.50 -10.55 -23.08
N GLU A 16 -12.83 -9.94 -24.06
CA GLU A 16 -12.28 -10.66 -25.20
C GLU A 16 -10.98 -11.37 -24.79
N VAL A 17 -10.84 -12.63 -25.19
CA VAL A 17 -9.64 -13.44 -24.89
C VAL A 17 -8.90 -13.74 -26.18
N ILE A 18 -7.73 -13.13 -26.34
CA ILE A 18 -6.90 -13.21 -27.53
C ILE A 18 -5.74 -14.18 -27.28
N ASP A 19 -5.64 -15.23 -28.09
CA ASP A 19 -4.50 -16.14 -28.02
C ASP A 19 -3.29 -15.52 -28.75
N CYS A 20 -2.17 -15.39 -28.03
CA CYS A 20 -0.90 -14.93 -28.59
C CYS A 20 0.06 -16.12 -28.72
N PRO A 21 0.00 -16.90 -29.81
CA PRO A 21 0.88 -18.05 -30.01
C PRO A 21 2.33 -17.59 -30.18
N ARG A 22 3.27 -18.38 -29.64
CA ARG A 22 4.70 -18.10 -29.76
C ARG A 22 5.18 -18.47 -31.16
N TYR A 23 5.48 -17.48 -31.99
CA TYR A 23 6.04 -17.68 -33.34
C TYR A 23 7.58 -17.84 -33.33
N SER A 24 8.26 -17.35 -32.29
CA SER A 24 9.70 -17.52 -32.05
C SER A 24 9.98 -17.61 -30.54
N GLY A 25 11.22 -17.96 -30.15
CA GLY A 25 11.61 -18.20 -28.75
C GLY A 25 11.55 -16.99 -27.81
N THR A 26 11.25 -15.79 -28.32
CA THR A 26 11.15 -14.56 -27.53
C THR A 26 9.75 -14.37 -26.92
N LYS A 27 9.68 -13.85 -25.70
CA LYS A 27 8.46 -13.79 -24.86
C LYS A 27 7.49 -12.65 -25.22
N ASN A 28 7.67 -11.94 -26.33
CA ASN A 28 7.12 -10.58 -26.49
C ASN A 28 5.83 -10.49 -27.33
N ALA A 29 5.20 -11.62 -27.68
CA ALA A 29 4.05 -11.62 -28.58
C ALA A 29 2.81 -10.93 -27.98
N ALA A 30 2.57 -11.12 -26.67
CA ALA A 30 1.47 -10.46 -25.97
C ALA A 30 1.71 -8.95 -25.86
N ASP A 31 2.94 -8.56 -25.52
CA ASP A 31 3.38 -7.17 -25.38
C ASP A 31 3.17 -6.38 -26.68
N ILE A 32 3.63 -6.94 -27.80
CA ILE A 32 3.42 -6.37 -29.13
C ILE A 32 1.93 -6.25 -29.42
N ARG A 33 1.14 -7.28 -29.10
CA ARG A 33 -0.30 -7.27 -29.38
C ARG A 33 -1.01 -6.17 -28.60
N ILE A 34 -0.72 -6.03 -27.31
CA ILE A 34 -1.27 -4.97 -26.44
C ILE A 34 -0.95 -3.59 -27.02
N VAL A 35 0.30 -3.37 -27.44
CA VAL A 35 0.73 -2.09 -28.03
C VAL A 35 -0.02 -1.79 -29.32
N VAL A 36 -0.14 -2.78 -30.22
CA VAL A 36 -0.87 -2.61 -31.48
C VAL A 36 -2.34 -2.29 -31.21
N ASP A 37 -3.02 -3.07 -30.36
CA ASP A 37 -4.44 -2.86 -30.07
C ASP A 37 -4.69 -1.47 -29.43
N ALA A 38 -3.82 -1.02 -28.53
CA ALA A 38 -3.93 0.31 -27.93
C ALA A 38 -3.69 1.45 -28.94
N VAL A 39 -2.74 1.29 -29.87
CA VAL A 39 -2.47 2.28 -30.93
C VAL A 39 -3.60 2.31 -31.97
N ASP A 40 -4.19 1.17 -32.28
CA ASP A 40 -5.35 1.09 -33.16
C ASP A 40 -6.58 1.74 -32.49
N ALA A 41 -6.80 1.49 -31.20
CA ALA A 41 -7.84 2.15 -30.41
C ALA A 41 -7.64 3.67 -30.29
N LEU A 42 -6.39 4.16 -30.32
CA LEU A 42 -6.12 5.60 -30.42
C LEU A 42 -6.49 6.20 -31.79
N SER A 43 -6.55 5.38 -32.83
CA SER A 43 -6.68 5.81 -34.23
C SER A 43 -8.13 5.78 -34.75
N VAL A 44 -9.06 5.17 -34.01
CA VAL A 44 -10.48 5.16 -34.36
C VAL A 44 -11.16 6.50 -34.02
N ASP A 45 -12.29 6.78 -34.66
CA ASP A 45 -13.07 8.00 -34.42
C ASP A 45 -13.62 8.10 -32.99
N THR A 46 -13.81 6.95 -32.33
CA THR A 46 -14.25 6.88 -30.94
C THR A 46 -13.13 7.35 -30.01
N ARG A 47 -13.37 8.41 -29.25
CA ARG A 47 -12.47 8.84 -28.20
C ARG A 47 -12.65 7.97 -26.95
N TYR A 48 -11.63 7.19 -26.63
CA TYR A 48 -11.48 6.58 -25.31
C TYR A 48 -10.77 7.57 -24.40
N ASP A 49 -11.28 7.85 -23.20
CA ASP A 49 -10.65 8.83 -22.29
C ASP A 49 -9.56 8.23 -21.42
N GLU A 50 -9.62 6.92 -21.17
CA GLU A 50 -8.75 6.21 -20.25
C GLU A 50 -8.35 4.85 -20.80
N PHE A 51 -7.08 4.48 -20.58
CA PHE A 51 -6.52 3.18 -20.90
C PHE A 51 -6.01 2.52 -19.61
N VAL A 52 -6.56 1.35 -19.30
CA VAL A 52 -6.16 0.54 -18.15
C VAL A 52 -5.27 -0.60 -18.64
N ILE A 53 -4.01 -0.61 -18.23
CA ILE A 53 -3.00 -1.59 -18.65
C ILE A 53 -2.63 -2.49 -17.49
N ALA A 54 -3.06 -3.75 -17.56
CA ALA A 54 -2.69 -4.76 -16.57
C ALA A 54 -1.34 -5.42 -16.91
N SER A 55 -0.24 -4.74 -16.59
CA SER A 55 1.12 -5.23 -16.81
C SER A 55 2.08 -4.67 -15.75
N GLY A 56 3.13 -5.43 -15.45
CA GLY A 56 4.29 -4.96 -14.68
C GLY A 56 5.54 -4.76 -15.56
N ASP A 57 5.43 -4.89 -16.88
CA ASP A 57 6.55 -4.80 -17.81
C ASP A 57 6.86 -3.34 -18.17
N SER A 58 8.06 -2.88 -17.80
CA SER A 58 8.52 -1.50 -18.03
C SER A 58 8.79 -1.20 -19.51
N ASP A 59 8.90 -2.22 -20.37
CA ASP A 59 9.02 -2.05 -21.82
C ASP A 59 7.76 -1.38 -22.43
N MET A 60 6.65 -1.32 -21.68
CA MET A 60 5.42 -0.61 -22.07
C MET A 60 5.51 0.93 -21.90
N THR A 61 6.60 1.46 -21.34
CA THR A 61 6.79 2.90 -21.13
C THR A 61 6.52 3.77 -22.37
N PRO A 62 6.99 3.44 -23.58
CA PRO A 62 6.72 4.23 -24.78
C PRO A 62 5.23 4.28 -25.17
N LEU A 63 4.46 3.24 -24.85
CA LEU A 63 3.02 3.21 -25.07
C LEU A 63 2.32 4.24 -24.17
N LEU A 64 2.64 4.24 -22.87
CA LEU A 64 2.09 5.21 -21.91
C LEU A 64 2.38 6.66 -22.33
N GLN A 65 3.61 6.94 -22.76
CA GLN A 65 3.99 8.26 -23.26
C GLN A 65 3.16 8.67 -24.48
N ARG A 66 2.86 7.74 -25.39
CA ARG A 66 2.04 8.00 -26.58
C ARG A 66 0.57 8.26 -26.21
N LEU A 67 0.02 7.51 -25.27
CA LEU A 67 -1.33 7.71 -24.72
C LEU A 67 -1.43 9.10 -24.08
N ARG A 68 -0.48 9.46 -23.22
CA ARG A 68 -0.41 10.77 -22.56
C ARG A 68 -0.31 11.93 -23.56
N ARG A 69 0.56 11.79 -24.58
CA ARG A 69 0.67 12.78 -25.69
C ARG A 69 -0.64 12.97 -26.46
N SER A 70 -1.50 11.96 -26.45
CA SER A 70 -2.80 12.00 -27.11
C SER A 70 -3.89 12.54 -26.19
N ASP A 71 -3.57 13.03 -24.99
CA ASP A 71 -4.52 13.49 -23.98
C ASP A 71 -5.45 12.35 -23.53
N ARG A 72 -4.83 11.26 -23.05
CA ARG A 72 -5.49 10.06 -22.49
C ARG A 72 -4.99 9.80 -21.10
N ARG A 73 -5.91 9.45 -20.19
CA ARG A 73 -5.56 8.96 -18.86
C ARG A 73 -5.05 7.54 -18.94
N THR A 74 -4.13 7.21 -18.06
CA THR A 74 -3.49 5.90 -18.00
C THR A 74 -3.50 5.36 -16.59
N MET A 75 -4.03 4.14 -16.42
CA MET A 75 -3.98 3.39 -15.18
C MET A 75 -3.17 2.12 -15.40
N ILE A 76 -2.18 1.87 -14.54
CA ILE A 76 -1.48 0.58 -14.51
C ILE A 76 -2.10 -0.30 -13.44
N VAL A 77 -2.38 -1.55 -13.78
CA VAL A 77 -2.72 -2.58 -12.80
C VAL A 77 -1.55 -3.55 -12.69
N SER A 78 -0.74 -3.41 -11.64
CA SER A 78 0.46 -4.24 -11.47
C SER A 78 0.34 -5.14 -10.24
N PRO A 79 0.59 -6.46 -10.37
CA PRO A 79 0.59 -7.36 -9.24
C PRO A 79 1.87 -7.29 -8.38
N ALA A 80 2.94 -6.67 -8.90
CA ALA A 80 4.27 -6.60 -8.30
C ALA A 80 4.83 -5.18 -8.33
N ASP A 81 5.93 -4.94 -7.61
CA ASP A 81 6.68 -3.69 -7.55
C ASP A 81 7.16 -3.33 -8.96
N ALA A 82 6.31 -2.60 -9.67
CA ALA A 82 6.58 -2.10 -11.01
C ALA A 82 7.71 -1.07 -10.93
N ALA A 83 8.58 -1.04 -11.93
CA ALA A 83 9.69 -0.09 -11.95
C ALA A 83 9.20 1.35 -11.73
N GLU A 84 9.90 2.12 -10.90
CA GLU A 84 9.54 3.50 -10.52
C GLU A 84 9.30 4.40 -11.74
N ALA A 85 10.12 4.25 -12.79
CA ALA A 85 9.96 4.99 -14.03
C ALA A 85 8.65 4.64 -14.79
N PHE A 86 8.16 3.42 -14.64
CA PHE A 86 6.93 2.96 -15.28
C PHE A 86 5.69 3.46 -14.53
N THR A 87 5.71 3.42 -13.19
CA THR A 87 4.63 3.94 -12.34
C THR A 87 4.51 5.45 -12.41
N ALA A 88 5.64 6.18 -12.43
CA ALA A 88 5.66 7.64 -12.49
C ALA A 88 5.05 8.26 -13.76
N ILE A 89 4.95 7.49 -14.85
CA ILE A 89 4.39 7.96 -16.12
C ILE A 89 2.87 7.76 -16.18
N ALA A 90 2.34 6.80 -15.42
CA ALA A 90 0.91 6.56 -15.33
C ALA A 90 0.23 7.64 -14.47
N ASP A 91 -1.04 7.92 -14.77
CA ASP A 91 -1.84 8.83 -13.96
C ASP A 91 -2.30 8.16 -12.66
N GLN A 92 -2.51 6.84 -12.70
CA GLN A 92 -2.87 6.03 -11.53
C GLN A 92 -2.20 4.66 -11.57
N VAL A 93 -1.94 4.10 -10.40
CA VAL A 93 -1.44 2.74 -10.23
C VAL A 93 -2.36 2.01 -9.26
N LEU A 94 -2.86 0.86 -9.71
CA LEU A 94 -3.68 -0.04 -8.92
C LEU A 94 -2.84 -1.24 -8.52
N ASP A 95 -2.53 -1.35 -7.24
CA ASP A 95 -1.76 -2.47 -6.72
C ASP A 95 -2.62 -3.75 -6.54
N SER A 96 -1.96 -4.88 -6.26
CA SER A 96 -2.64 -6.16 -5.98
C SER A 96 -3.70 -6.08 -4.85
N HIS A 97 -3.45 -5.29 -3.82
CA HIS A 97 -4.33 -5.20 -2.65
C HIS A 97 -5.60 -4.40 -2.99
N GLN A 98 -5.41 -3.26 -3.65
CA GLN A 98 -6.44 -2.39 -4.17
C GLN A 98 -7.30 -3.10 -5.22
N LEU A 99 -6.69 -3.80 -6.18
CA LEU A 99 -7.44 -4.61 -7.15
C LEU A 99 -8.30 -5.67 -6.45
N LEU A 100 -7.76 -6.35 -5.43
CA LEU A 100 -8.50 -7.36 -4.71
C LEU A 100 -9.66 -6.75 -3.89
N ALA A 101 -9.43 -5.60 -3.26
CA ALA A 101 -10.48 -4.86 -2.56
C ALA A 101 -11.62 -4.49 -3.52
N LEU A 102 -11.30 -3.97 -4.72
CA LEU A 102 -12.29 -3.67 -5.76
C LEU A 102 -13.07 -4.92 -6.20
N VAL A 103 -12.39 -6.05 -6.42
CA VAL A 103 -13.04 -7.33 -6.78
C VAL A 103 -13.98 -7.82 -5.66
N GLN A 104 -13.69 -7.46 -4.40
CA GLN A 104 -14.52 -7.79 -3.24
C GLN A 104 -15.64 -6.77 -2.99
N GLY A 105 -15.75 -5.71 -3.81
CA GLY A 105 -16.76 -4.67 -3.69
C GLY A 105 -16.44 -3.60 -2.65
N GLU A 106 -15.18 -3.51 -2.21
CA GLU A 106 -14.69 -2.48 -1.29
C GLU A 106 -14.26 -1.24 -2.07
N SER A 107 -14.48 -0.05 -1.52
CA SER A 107 -13.98 1.20 -2.08
C SER A 107 -12.49 1.33 -1.83
N VAL A 108 -11.74 1.78 -2.85
CA VAL A 108 -10.31 2.03 -2.76
C VAL A 108 -10.03 3.49 -3.07
N ASP A 109 -9.25 4.14 -2.21
CA ASP A 109 -8.70 5.47 -2.48
C ASP A 109 -7.42 5.33 -3.32
N LEU A 110 -7.51 5.63 -4.62
CA LEU A 110 -6.41 5.51 -5.58
C LEU A 110 -5.39 6.67 -5.49
N ASP A 111 -5.72 7.71 -4.74
CA ASP A 111 -4.83 8.86 -4.45
C ASP A 111 -4.00 8.66 -3.16
N GLY A 112 -4.02 7.45 -2.59
CA GLY A 112 -3.53 7.16 -1.24
C GLY A 112 -2.07 6.70 -1.11
N ASP A 113 -1.35 6.49 -2.22
CA ASP A 113 0.03 5.96 -2.20
C ASP A 113 1.10 6.98 -2.65
N ALA A 114 0.80 8.27 -2.49
CA ALA A 114 1.81 9.34 -2.56
C ALA A 114 2.20 9.81 -1.15
N ASP A 115 2.54 8.89 -0.25
CA ASP A 115 3.19 9.23 1.01
C ASP A 115 4.71 9.15 0.82
N ASN A 116 5.31 10.24 0.34
CA ASN A 116 6.53 10.88 0.89
C ASN A 116 7.09 11.93 -0.10
N GLU A 117 6.44 13.08 -0.18
CA GLU A 117 7.08 14.41 -0.17
C GLU A 117 5.96 15.45 -0.23
N VAL A 118 5.73 16.13 0.89
CA VAL A 118 4.88 17.33 0.92
C VAL A 118 5.64 18.46 0.25
N ASP A 119 5.61 18.50 -1.07
CA ASP A 119 5.92 19.73 -1.79
C ASP A 119 4.74 20.69 -1.65
N ALA A 120 5.01 21.74 -0.90
CA ALA A 120 4.08 22.81 -0.57
C ALA A 120 3.83 23.69 -1.80
N GLU A 121 2.85 23.31 -2.62
CA GLU A 121 2.13 24.26 -3.48
C GLU A 121 0.68 23.78 -3.64
N PHE A 122 -0.21 24.26 -2.77
CA PHE A 122 -1.63 23.90 -2.77
C PHE A 122 -2.45 24.90 -3.59
N ASP A 123 -3.27 24.41 -4.51
CA ASP A 123 -4.22 25.20 -5.29
C ASP A 123 -5.44 25.60 -4.43
N GLU A 124 -5.45 26.86 -3.96
CA GLU A 124 -6.48 27.46 -3.09
C GLU A 124 -7.91 27.42 -3.66
N ARG A 125 -8.08 27.16 -4.96
CA ARG A 125 -9.37 27.35 -5.65
C ARG A 125 -10.39 26.24 -5.43
N VAL A 126 -9.96 25.02 -5.09
CA VAL A 126 -10.88 23.87 -4.93
C VAL A 126 -11.51 23.84 -3.53
N VAL A 127 -10.80 24.35 -2.50
CA VAL A 127 -11.22 24.26 -1.09
C VAL A 127 -12.39 25.21 -0.79
N HIS A 128 -12.43 26.39 -1.42
CA HIS A 128 -13.50 27.37 -1.17
C HIS A 128 -14.87 26.99 -1.73
N ALA A 129 -14.95 26.13 -2.75
CA ALA A 129 -16.22 25.74 -3.35
C ALA A 129 -17.02 24.74 -2.47
N ALA A 130 -16.33 23.88 -1.71
CA ALA A 130 -16.97 22.92 -0.81
C ALA A 130 -17.49 23.55 0.50
N ALA A 131 -16.97 24.72 0.88
CA ALA A 131 -17.36 25.41 2.12
C ALA A 131 -18.76 26.05 2.07
N ALA A 132 -19.36 26.21 0.88
CA ALA A 132 -20.59 26.98 0.70
C ALA A 132 -21.90 26.24 1.07
N GLY A 133 -21.84 24.98 1.51
CA GLY A 133 -23.02 24.14 1.78
C GLY A 133 -22.97 23.35 3.10
N GLN A 134 -22.47 23.96 4.18
CA GLN A 134 -22.11 23.23 5.40
C GLN A 134 -23.33 22.75 6.22
N SER A 135 -23.36 21.43 6.46
CA SER A 135 -24.26 20.71 7.36
C SER A 135 -24.01 21.10 8.83
N GLU A 136 -25.03 21.06 9.70
CA GLU A 136 -24.92 21.30 11.16
C GLU A 136 -23.78 20.49 11.81
N ALA A 137 -23.44 19.33 11.25
CA ALA A 137 -22.35 18.47 11.71
C ALA A 137 -20.95 19.07 11.44
N TYR A 138 -20.77 19.84 10.36
CA TYR A 138 -19.52 20.54 10.08
C TYR A 138 -19.32 21.73 11.02
N ASP A 139 -20.38 22.47 11.35
CA ASP A 139 -20.32 23.54 12.33
C ASP A 139 -19.96 23.01 13.72
N ALA A 140 -20.52 21.87 14.11
CA ALA A 140 -20.14 21.17 15.33
C ALA A 140 -18.67 20.72 15.33
N PHE A 141 -18.18 20.19 14.20
CA PHE A 141 -16.77 19.87 14.00
C PHE A 141 -15.87 21.08 14.16
N ARG A 142 -16.19 22.18 13.47
CA ARG A 142 -15.46 23.44 13.54
C ARG A 142 -15.40 23.97 14.96
N ALA A 143 -16.52 23.98 15.69
CA ALA A 143 -16.56 24.46 17.06
C ALA A 143 -15.67 23.65 18.01
N VAL A 144 -15.70 22.31 17.91
CA VAL A 144 -14.89 21.42 18.76
C VAL A 144 -13.41 21.58 18.45
N VAL A 145 -13.03 21.54 17.17
CA VAL A 145 -11.63 21.67 16.76
C VAL A 145 -11.07 23.06 17.13
N THR A 146 -11.82 24.13 16.88
CA THR A 146 -11.38 25.50 17.20
C THR A 146 -11.19 25.68 18.71
N ARG A 147 -12.07 25.10 19.53
CA ARG A 147 -11.92 25.14 20.99
C ARG A 147 -10.65 24.41 21.45
N GLU A 148 -10.47 23.17 21.02
CA GLU A 148 -9.29 22.36 21.38
C GLU A 148 -8.00 23.03 20.91
N TYR A 149 -8.00 23.60 19.70
CA TYR A 149 -6.87 24.33 19.15
C TYR A 149 -6.53 25.59 19.97
N ASN A 150 -7.54 26.32 20.45
CA ASN A 150 -7.34 27.51 21.26
C ASN A 150 -6.96 27.19 22.71
N GLU A 151 -7.44 26.08 23.26
CA GLU A 151 -7.13 25.63 24.63
C GLU A 151 -5.81 24.84 24.73
N ALA A 152 -5.26 24.39 23.60
CA ALA A 152 -4.02 23.62 23.56
C ALA A 152 -2.81 24.43 24.08
N LEU A 153 -2.22 23.93 25.17
CA LEU A 153 -0.96 24.44 25.74
C LEU A 153 0.28 23.79 25.08
N GLU A 154 0.10 22.70 24.34
CA GLU A 154 1.13 21.92 23.64
C GLU A 154 0.63 21.50 22.23
N PRO A 155 1.53 21.15 21.29
CA PRO A 155 1.15 20.61 19.98
C PRO A 155 0.17 19.44 20.09
N LEU A 156 -0.91 19.49 19.31
CA LEU A 156 -1.98 18.50 19.34
C LEU A 156 -1.65 17.30 18.44
N ASN A 157 -1.78 16.09 18.98
CA ASN A 157 -1.65 14.86 18.17
C ASN A 157 -2.87 14.64 17.27
N MET A 158 -2.62 14.51 15.96
CA MET A 158 -3.66 14.39 14.94
C MET A 158 -4.49 13.11 15.07
N ALA A 159 -3.85 11.96 15.34
CA ALA A 159 -4.55 10.69 15.47
C ALA A 159 -5.47 10.67 16.70
N SER A 160 -4.99 11.21 17.82
CA SER A 160 -5.77 11.37 19.05
C SER A 160 -6.95 12.32 18.85
N LEU A 161 -6.73 13.46 18.19
CA LEU A 161 -7.79 14.43 17.89
C LEU A 161 -8.84 13.82 16.95
N ALA A 162 -8.42 13.15 15.87
CA ALA A 162 -9.32 12.47 14.95
C ALA A 162 -10.13 11.35 15.63
N SER A 163 -9.50 10.56 16.50
CA SER A 163 -10.18 9.50 17.27
C SER A 163 -11.24 10.07 18.22
N ARG A 164 -10.92 11.15 18.94
CA ARG A 164 -11.87 11.85 19.82
C ARG A 164 -13.04 12.47 19.04
N LEU A 165 -12.77 13.10 17.90
CA LEU A 165 -13.80 13.68 17.04
C LEU A 165 -14.75 12.62 16.47
N ARG A 166 -14.21 11.46 16.04
CA ARG A 166 -15.05 10.31 15.63
C ARG A 166 -15.93 9.80 16.77
N THR A 167 -15.44 9.85 18.01
CA THR A 167 -16.18 9.42 19.20
C THR A 167 -17.26 10.42 19.59
N GLN A 168 -17.01 11.73 19.46
CA GLN A 168 -17.95 12.80 19.84
C GLN A 168 -18.99 13.13 18.76
N LEU A 169 -18.61 13.17 17.48
CA LEU A 169 -19.47 13.56 16.36
C LEU A 169 -20.12 12.34 15.66
N GLY A 170 -19.66 11.14 15.99
CA GLY A 170 -20.27 9.88 15.58
C GLY A 170 -20.21 9.58 14.08
N ARG A 171 -21.17 8.79 13.60
CA ARG A 171 -21.26 8.25 12.22
C ARG A 171 -21.26 9.31 11.12
N SER A 172 -21.63 10.56 11.44
CA SER A 172 -21.64 11.68 10.50
C SER A 172 -20.28 11.97 9.87
N VAL A 173 -19.17 11.76 10.60
CA VAL A 173 -17.80 11.98 10.12
C VAL A 173 -17.32 10.81 9.25
N SER A 174 -17.68 9.59 9.64
CA SER A 174 -17.28 8.36 8.95
C SER A 174 -18.05 8.17 7.64
N ASP A 175 -19.36 8.45 7.63
CA ASP A 175 -20.22 8.23 6.46
C ASP A 175 -20.03 9.31 5.38
N SER A 176 -19.60 10.52 5.78
CA SER A 176 -19.35 11.65 4.87
C SER A 176 -17.91 11.75 4.38
N ASN A 177 -17.04 10.82 4.78
CA ASN A 177 -15.60 10.88 4.53
C ASN A 177 -15.00 12.27 4.88
N TRP A 178 -15.14 12.67 6.16
CA TRP A 178 -14.79 14.00 6.64
C TRP A 178 -15.52 15.14 5.91
N PHE A 179 -16.86 15.12 5.90
CA PHE A 179 -17.69 16.18 5.32
C PHE A 179 -17.41 16.46 3.83
N GLY A 180 -17.00 15.43 3.08
CA GLY A 180 -16.65 15.54 1.66
C GLY A 180 -15.20 15.96 1.40
N PHE A 181 -14.38 16.18 2.44
CA PHE A 181 -12.96 16.54 2.29
C PHE A 181 -12.04 15.33 2.08
N GLY A 182 -12.54 14.12 2.25
CA GLY A 182 -11.81 12.88 1.98
C GLY A 182 -10.81 12.47 3.07
N SER A 183 -10.21 13.43 3.77
CA SER A 183 -9.28 13.15 4.87
C SER A 183 -9.39 14.16 6.00
N PHE A 184 -8.97 13.75 7.21
CA PHE A 184 -8.94 14.62 8.38
C PHE A 184 -8.04 15.83 8.15
N ALA A 185 -6.89 15.64 7.52
CA ALA A 185 -5.95 16.71 7.22
C ALA A 185 -6.58 17.76 6.31
N ARG A 186 -7.30 17.34 5.25
CA ARG A 186 -8.03 18.25 4.36
C ARG A 186 -9.16 18.99 5.08
N ALA A 187 -9.87 18.31 6.00
CA ALA A 187 -10.89 18.95 6.84
C ALA A 187 -10.31 19.94 7.84
N MET A 188 -9.09 19.73 8.35
CA MET A 188 -8.41 20.69 9.22
C MET A 188 -7.97 21.95 8.46
N VAL A 189 -7.47 21.78 7.24
CA VAL A 189 -7.09 22.90 6.36
C VAL A 189 -8.30 23.75 5.99
N SER A 190 -9.48 23.14 5.78
CA SER A 190 -10.69 23.88 5.45
C SER A 190 -11.24 24.76 6.59
N LEU A 191 -10.77 24.56 7.82
CA LEU A 191 -11.18 25.38 8.97
C LEU A 191 -10.53 26.77 8.99
N ASP A 192 -9.46 26.97 8.20
CA ASP A 192 -8.73 28.23 8.08
C ASP A 192 -8.36 28.83 9.46
N LEU A 193 -7.76 28.01 10.32
CA LEU A 193 -7.37 28.41 11.67
C LEU A 193 -6.11 29.29 11.61
N PRO A 194 -6.04 30.37 12.42
CA PRO A 194 -4.92 31.30 12.38
C PRO A 194 -3.62 30.62 12.82
N ASN A 195 -2.53 30.83 12.06
CA ASN A 195 -1.19 30.33 12.37
C ASN A 195 -1.06 28.79 12.46
N LEU A 196 -1.99 28.06 11.85
CA LEU A 196 -1.98 26.60 11.83
C LEU A 196 -0.78 26.06 11.04
N GLN A 197 0.02 25.23 11.69
CA GLN A 197 0.94 24.32 11.01
C GLN A 197 0.68 22.87 11.40
N MET A 198 1.02 21.98 10.48
CA MET A 198 0.74 20.56 10.55
C MET A 198 1.95 19.76 10.09
N SER A 199 2.20 18.63 10.76
CA SER A 199 3.14 17.58 10.35
C SER A 199 2.39 16.25 10.24
N GLN A 200 3.09 15.15 9.92
CA GLN A 200 2.49 13.82 9.81
C GLN A 200 1.68 13.40 11.06
N HIS A 201 2.02 13.91 12.25
CA HIS A 201 1.41 13.48 13.52
C HIS A 201 0.95 14.61 14.44
N LEU A 202 1.37 15.85 14.21
CA LEU A 202 1.11 16.98 15.11
C LEU A 202 0.50 18.15 14.36
N LEU A 203 -0.32 18.93 15.04
CA LEU A 203 -0.77 20.24 14.61
C LEU A 203 -0.53 21.25 15.73
N TRP A 204 -0.09 22.46 15.39
CA TRP A 204 0.25 23.48 16.38
C TRP A 204 -0.01 24.89 15.85
N ASP A 205 0.04 25.85 16.75
CA ASP A 205 -0.04 27.28 16.45
C ASP A 205 1.35 27.88 16.50
N THR A 206 1.87 28.39 15.37
CA THR A 206 3.24 28.94 15.30
C THR A 206 3.43 30.21 16.13
N SER A 207 2.35 30.87 16.56
CA SER A 207 2.41 32.04 17.43
C SER A 207 2.45 31.68 18.93
N ARG A 208 2.01 30.46 19.29
CA ARG A 208 1.88 30.02 20.70
C ARG A 208 2.80 28.86 21.06
N HIS A 209 3.14 28.00 20.11
CA HIS A 209 3.91 26.79 20.33
C HIS A 209 5.25 26.90 19.60
N LEU A 210 6.35 26.50 20.25
CA LEU A 210 7.59 26.25 19.52
C LEU A 210 7.33 25.12 18.52
N ALA A 211 7.88 25.24 17.31
CA ALA A 211 7.88 24.16 16.34
C ALA A 211 8.37 22.90 17.06
N PRO A 212 7.59 21.80 17.04
CA PRO A 212 8.05 20.57 17.68
C PRO A 212 9.36 20.18 17.00
N GLU A 213 10.46 20.12 17.78
CA GLU A 213 11.64 19.41 17.30
C GLU A 213 11.16 18.02 16.86
N PRO A 214 11.62 17.52 15.70
CA PRO A 214 11.17 16.23 15.18
C PRO A 214 11.29 15.23 16.33
N ALA A 215 10.14 14.77 16.83
CA ALA A 215 10.06 14.10 18.11
C ALA A 215 11.06 12.93 18.10
N ALA A 216 12.16 13.10 18.82
CA ALA A 216 13.15 12.08 19.09
C ALA A 216 12.58 11.12 20.13
N THR A 217 11.50 10.44 19.77
CA THR A 217 11.03 9.20 20.38
C THR A 217 10.61 8.28 19.23
N LEU A 218 11.55 8.08 18.30
CA LEU A 218 11.62 6.81 17.59
C LEU A 218 11.71 5.71 18.67
N PRO A 219 10.80 4.72 18.72
CA PRO A 219 11.16 3.47 19.41
C PRO A 219 12.49 3.05 18.80
N GLN A 220 13.52 2.87 19.65
CA GLN A 220 14.91 2.61 19.27
C GLN A 220 14.96 1.97 17.89
N ARG A 221 15.34 2.75 16.85
CA ARG A 221 15.55 2.21 15.51
C ARG A 221 16.49 1.03 15.72
N SER A 222 15.95 -0.18 15.67
CA SER A 222 16.75 -1.38 15.75
C SER A 222 17.69 -1.24 14.56
N ALA A 223 18.99 -1.07 14.81
CA ALA A 223 19.96 -0.91 13.75
C ALA A 223 19.78 -2.13 12.82
N LEU A 224 19.31 -1.87 11.61
CA LEU A 224 19.11 -2.92 10.63
C LEU A 224 20.51 -3.37 10.19
N PRO A 225 20.78 -4.68 10.12
CA PRO A 225 22.01 -5.13 9.49
C PRO A 225 22.10 -4.58 8.07
N GLU A 226 23.30 -4.21 7.62
CA GLU A 226 23.54 -3.64 6.27
C GLU A 226 22.86 -4.44 5.14
N PRO A 227 22.83 -5.80 5.15
CA PRO A 227 22.13 -6.56 4.12
C PRO A 227 20.61 -6.33 4.11
N ILE A 228 20.00 -6.06 5.27
CA ILE A 228 18.57 -5.76 5.41
C ILE A 228 18.26 -4.33 4.99
N GLU A 229 19.16 -3.38 5.25
CA GLU A 229 19.00 -2.02 4.75
C GLU A 229 18.98 -2.01 3.22
N ARG A 230 19.90 -2.71 2.57
CA ARG A 230 19.89 -2.86 1.11
C ARG A 230 18.59 -3.46 0.58
N LEU A 231 18.07 -4.50 1.24
CA LEU A 231 16.78 -5.10 0.86
C LEU A 231 15.59 -4.17 1.09
N ALA A 232 15.61 -3.39 2.18
CA ALA A 232 14.57 -2.41 2.46
C ALA A 232 14.55 -1.27 1.46
N ASP A 233 15.73 -0.81 1.01
CA ASP A 233 15.85 0.28 0.05
C ASP A 233 15.47 -0.13 -1.38
N GLN A 234 15.76 -1.37 -1.79
CA GLN A 234 15.52 -1.80 -3.17
C GLN A 234 14.24 -2.63 -3.40
N LEU A 235 13.72 -3.29 -2.36
CA LEU A 235 12.55 -4.19 -2.48
C LEU A 235 11.36 -3.73 -1.62
N ASP A 236 11.42 -2.49 -1.10
CA ASP A 236 10.44 -1.91 -0.19
C ASP A 236 10.11 -2.82 1.01
N LEU A 237 11.12 -3.57 1.48
CA LEU A 237 10.96 -4.49 2.60
C LEU A 237 10.55 -3.69 3.85
N PRO A 238 9.45 -4.07 4.54
CA PRO A 238 9.03 -3.39 5.75
C PRO A 238 10.15 -3.36 6.81
N ARG A 239 10.50 -2.16 7.27
CA ARG A 239 11.51 -1.94 8.31
C ARG A 239 10.97 -2.32 9.68
N LEU A 240 10.91 -3.62 9.94
CA LEU A 240 10.40 -4.20 11.19
C LEU A 240 11.55 -4.77 12.04
N PRO A 241 11.50 -4.63 13.38
CA PRO A 241 12.42 -5.31 14.28
C PRO A 241 12.39 -6.83 14.10
N GLN A 242 13.55 -7.49 14.24
CA GLN A 242 13.68 -8.94 14.11
C GLN A 242 12.68 -9.72 14.98
N SER A 243 12.42 -9.23 16.20
CA SER A 243 11.52 -9.89 17.17
C SER A 243 10.05 -9.92 16.72
N TRP A 244 9.66 -9.10 15.74
CA TRP A 244 8.26 -8.99 15.31
C TRP A 244 7.88 -10.02 14.26
N TRP A 245 8.84 -10.51 13.45
CA TRP A 245 8.56 -11.47 12.38
C TRP A 245 7.89 -12.76 12.87
N PRO A 246 8.37 -13.44 13.93
CA PRO A 246 7.72 -14.65 14.42
C PRO A 246 6.28 -14.42 14.87
N ALA A 247 5.99 -13.26 15.49
CA ALA A 247 4.63 -12.90 15.91
C ALA A 247 3.71 -12.66 14.71
N ILE A 248 4.21 -12.03 13.64
CA ILE A 248 3.47 -11.85 12.39
C ILE A 248 3.14 -13.21 11.78
N TYR A 249 4.12 -14.11 11.63
CA TYR A 249 3.88 -15.43 11.05
C TYR A 249 2.94 -16.29 11.90
N GLN A 250 3.04 -16.22 13.22
CA GLN A 250 2.12 -16.90 14.13
C GLN A 250 0.68 -16.39 13.92
N THR A 251 0.49 -15.08 13.92
CA THR A 251 -0.83 -14.47 13.72
C THR A 251 -1.42 -14.83 12.36
N LEU A 252 -0.60 -14.87 11.30
CA LEU A 252 -1.05 -15.29 9.97
C LEU A 252 -1.43 -16.78 9.92
N SER A 253 -0.64 -17.65 10.57
CA SER A 253 -0.95 -19.07 10.73
C SER A 253 -2.27 -19.26 11.48
N ASP A 254 -2.49 -18.55 12.57
CA ASP A 254 -3.71 -18.64 13.38
C ASP A 254 -4.94 -18.22 12.56
N TYR A 255 -4.82 -17.15 11.76
CA TYR A 255 -5.87 -16.74 10.85
C TYR A 255 -6.21 -17.83 9.83
N ALA A 256 -5.18 -18.42 9.19
CA ALA A 256 -5.37 -19.47 8.19
C ALA A 256 -6.02 -20.75 8.74
N HIS A 257 -5.80 -21.06 10.03
CA HIS A 257 -6.41 -22.20 10.70
C HIS A 257 -7.84 -21.95 11.18
N SER A 258 -8.18 -20.71 11.53
CA SER A 258 -9.45 -20.36 12.17
C SER A 258 -10.49 -19.75 11.22
N HIS A 259 -10.06 -19.16 10.10
CA HIS A 259 -10.93 -18.44 9.17
C HIS A 259 -10.79 -18.96 7.75
N ARG A 260 -11.86 -18.81 6.96
CA ARG A 260 -11.75 -18.95 5.51
C ARG A 260 -10.95 -17.76 4.98
N PHE A 261 -9.91 -18.04 4.20
CA PHE A 261 -8.99 -16.99 3.74
C PHE A 261 -9.72 -15.88 2.96
N ASN A 262 -9.60 -14.66 3.47
CA ASN A 262 -9.93 -13.41 2.81
C ASN A 262 -8.80 -12.41 3.14
N LEU A 263 -8.17 -11.79 2.13
CA LEU A 263 -6.98 -10.95 2.36
C LEU A 263 -7.29 -9.69 3.21
N THR A 264 -8.40 -9.00 2.94
CA THR A 264 -8.78 -7.79 3.68
C THR A 264 -9.00 -8.11 5.16
N GLN A 265 -9.76 -9.18 5.43
CA GLN A 265 -10.00 -9.66 6.79
C GLN A 265 -8.72 -10.17 7.43
N CYS A 266 -7.87 -10.90 6.70
CA CYS A 266 -6.57 -11.38 7.18
C CYS A 266 -5.70 -10.21 7.64
N THR A 267 -5.48 -9.22 6.78
CA THR A 267 -4.64 -8.06 7.10
C THR A 267 -5.22 -7.21 8.23
N GLY A 268 -6.53 -6.99 8.25
CA GLY A 268 -7.21 -6.25 9.31
C GLY A 268 -7.16 -6.96 10.65
N TRP A 269 -7.56 -8.24 10.67
CA TRP A 269 -7.57 -9.08 11.87
C TRP A 269 -6.17 -9.27 12.43
N SER A 270 -5.18 -9.59 11.58
CA SER A 270 -3.80 -9.76 12.03
C SER A 270 -3.20 -8.46 12.55
N ARG A 271 -3.48 -7.31 11.93
CA ARG A 271 -3.08 -6.00 12.47
C ARG A 271 -3.66 -5.77 13.87
N ASP A 272 -4.95 -6.04 14.05
CA ASP A 272 -5.61 -5.85 15.34
C ASP A 272 -5.04 -6.77 16.42
N GLN A 273 -4.82 -8.05 16.10
CA GLN A 273 -4.18 -9.01 17.01
C GLN A 273 -2.74 -8.61 17.38
N LEU A 274 -1.94 -8.16 16.41
CA LEU A 274 -0.57 -7.70 16.66
C LEU A 274 -0.56 -6.43 17.53
N ARG A 275 -1.50 -5.50 17.30
CA ARG A 275 -1.64 -4.29 18.12
C ARG A 275 -2.01 -4.64 19.56
N ASP A 276 -2.89 -5.61 19.77
CA ASP A 276 -3.28 -6.07 21.11
C ASP A 276 -2.12 -6.75 21.85
N GLN A 277 -1.13 -7.28 21.12
CA GLN A 277 0.15 -7.79 21.64
C GLN A 277 1.20 -6.69 21.88
N GLY A 278 0.87 -5.41 21.63
CA GLY A 278 1.79 -4.28 21.75
C GLY A 278 2.72 -4.08 20.55
N LEU A 279 2.44 -4.73 19.41
CA LEU A 279 3.23 -4.64 18.19
C LEU A 279 2.50 -3.76 17.14
N PRO A 280 2.91 -2.50 16.94
CA PRO A 280 2.25 -1.58 16.01
C PRO A 280 2.64 -1.87 14.55
N VAL A 281 2.20 -3.01 14.01
CA VAL A 281 2.43 -3.41 12.60
C VAL A 281 1.32 -2.82 11.72
N SER A 282 1.67 -2.20 10.60
CA SER A 282 0.69 -1.66 9.65
C SER A 282 -0.01 -2.75 8.84
N ARG A 283 -1.22 -2.49 8.33
CA ARG A 283 -1.92 -3.43 7.43
C ARG A 283 -1.13 -3.70 6.16
N GLY A 284 -0.46 -2.67 5.62
CA GLY A 284 0.41 -2.78 4.45
C GLY A 284 1.57 -3.75 4.69
N ALA A 285 2.24 -3.66 5.85
CA ALA A 285 3.32 -4.59 6.21
C ALA A 285 2.82 -6.03 6.35
N VAL A 286 1.65 -6.25 6.97
CA VAL A 286 1.04 -7.59 7.02
C VAL A 286 0.71 -8.10 5.61
N GLY A 287 0.13 -7.24 4.76
CA GLY A 287 -0.21 -7.58 3.37
C GLY A 287 1.03 -7.94 2.54
N PHE A 288 2.14 -7.22 2.75
CA PHE A 288 3.43 -7.52 2.12
C PHE A 288 3.90 -8.93 2.46
N VAL A 289 3.83 -9.33 3.75
CA VAL A 289 4.21 -10.68 4.18
C VAL A 289 3.29 -11.74 3.58
N VAL A 290 1.97 -11.53 3.58
CA VAL A 290 1.00 -12.48 3.01
C VAL A 290 1.27 -12.73 1.52
N ARG A 291 1.53 -11.67 0.75
CA ARG A 291 1.87 -11.79 -0.68
C ARG A 291 3.23 -12.46 -0.86
N GLY A 292 4.24 -12.03 -0.12
CA GLY A 292 5.58 -12.62 -0.22
C GLY A 292 5.59 -14.10 0.11
N ALA A 293 4.84 -14.54 1.13
CA ALA A 293 4.66 -15.96 1.43
C ALA A 293 3.94 -16.71 0.30
N SER A 294 2.91 -16.10 -0.31
CA SER A 294 2.20 -16.69 -1.46
C SER A 294 3.10 -16.85 -2.70
N PHE A 295 3.91 -15.84 -3.03
CA PHE A 295 4.88 -15.90 -4.13
C PHE A 295 6.02 -16.89 -3.86
N GLY A 296 6.42 -17.02 -2.59
CA GLY A 296 7.35 -18.05 -2.11
C GLY A 296 6.77 -19.48 -2.09
N GLY A 297 5.55 -19.69 -2.57
CA GLY A 297 4.94 -21.01 -2.69
C GLY A 297 4.11 -21.45 -1.47
N CYS A 298 3.88 -20.58 -0.49
CA CYS A 298 3.08 -20.84 0.70
C CYS A 298 1.84 -19.91 0.78
N PRO A 299 0.85 -20.07 -0.12
CA PRO A 299 -0.38 -19.29 -0.05
C PRO A 299 -1.20 -19.66 1.20
N LEU A 300 -1.65 -18.65 1.95
CA LEU A 300 -2.40 -18.84 3.20
C LEU A 300 -3.76 -19.55 3.03
N HIS A 301 -4.29 -19.62 1.82
CA HIS A 301 -5.54 -20.33 1.51
C HIS A 301 -5.33 -21.82 1.15
N ARG A 302 -4.10 -22.34 1.21
CA ARG A 302 -3.81 -23.74 0.89
C ARG A 302 -4.37 -24.69 1.95
N GLN A 303 -4.49 -25.96 1.56
CA GLN A 303 -4.88 -27.05 2.44
C GLN A 303 -3.79 -28.14 2.42
N PRO A 304 -3.27 -28.57 3.58
CA PRO A 304 -3.57 -28.09 4.93
C PRO A 304 -3.10 -26.63 5.17
N PRO A 305 -3.70 -25.88 6.10
CA PRO A 305 -3.30 -24.50 6.40
C PRO A 305 -1.81 -24.42 6.77
N PRO A 306 -1.10 -23.37 6.35
CA PRO A 306 0.33 -23.27 6.60
C PRO A 306 0.63 -22.97 8.07
N THR A 307 1.73 -23.54 8.56
CA THR A 307 2.33 -23.23 9.85
C THR A 307 3.15 -21.94 9.78
N ARG A 308 3.43 -21.33 10.94
CA ARG A 308 4.28 -20.13 11.04
C ARG A 308 5.67 -20.32 10.39
N VAL A 309 6.23 -21.52 10.48
CA VAL A 309 7.57 -21.85 9.95
C VAL A 309 7.54 -21.83 8.43
N GLU A 310 6.54 -22.50 7.84
CA GLU A 310 6.35 -22.54 6.38
C GLU A 310 6.04 -21.14 5.81
N ILE A 311 5.33 -20.27 6.55
CA ILE A 311 5.09 -18.88 6.14
C ILE A 311 6.40 -18.09 6.12
N GLY A 312 7.19 -18.18 7.20
CA GLY A 312 8.46 -17.46 7.33
C GLY A 312 9.50 -17.91 6.30
N GLU A 313 9.64 -19.22 6.08
CA GLU A 313 10.55 -19.77 5.09
C GLU A 313 10.19 -19.35 3.67
N ALA A 314 8.91 -19.46 3.29
CA ALA A 314 8.43 -19.03 1.99
C ALA A 314 8.62 -17.52 1.77
N PHE A 315 8.34 -16.71 2.81
CA PHE A 315 8.54 -15.26 2.73
C PHE A 315 10.02 -14.91 2.54
N ALA A 316 10.93 -15.46 3.34
CA ALA A 316 12.36 -15.20 3.22
C ALA A 316 12.93 -15.70 1.88
N SER A 317 12.49 -16.87 1.41
CA SER A 317 12.87 -17.41 0.10
C SER A 317 12.41 -16.48 -1.04
N ASN A 318 11.18 -15.95 -0.96
CA ASN A 318 10.69 -14.98 -1.92
C ASN A 318 11.49 -13.67 -1.91
N VAL A 319 11.84 -13.14 -0.73
CA VAL A 319 12.68 -11.93 -0.62
C VAL A 319 14.04 -12.15 -1.29
N LEU A 320 14.69 -13.29 -1.04
CA LEU A 320 15.98 -13.61 -1.65
C LEU A 320 15.86 -13.80 -3.17
N SER A 321 14.82 -14.49 -3.65
CA SER A 321 14.58 -14.68 -5.08
C SER A 321 14.30 -13.35 -5.80
N ARG A 322 13.58 -12.43 -5.14
CA ARG A 322 13.37 -11.08 -5.65
C ARG A 322 14.66 -10.27 -5.69
N ALA A 323 15.51 -10.44 -4.68
CA ALA A 323 16.80 -9.76 -4.64
C ALA A 323 17.72 -10.25 -5.76
N GLU A 324 17.76 -11.56 -6.02
CA GLU A 324 18.47 -12.13 -7.17
C GLU A 324 17.92 -11.61 -8.50
N ALA A 325 16.59 -11.51 -8.64
CA ALA A 325 15.96 -10.95 -9.84
C ALA A 325 16.25 -9.45 -10.04
N ALA A 326 16.53 -8.72 -8.96
CA ALA A 326 16.99 -7.34 -8.96
C ALA A 326 18.52 -7.20 -9.13
N GLU A 327 19.21 -8.28 -9.49
CA GLU A 327 20.68 -8.34 -9.66
C GLU A 327 21.46 -7.99 -8.37
N MET A 328 20.84 -8.11 -7.20
CA MET A 328 21.51 -7.92 -5.91
C MET A 328 22.31 -9.18 -5.56
N THR A 329 23.63 -9.02 -5.38
CA THR A 329 24.50 -10.12 -4.92
C THR A 329 24.68 -10.08 -3.41
N PHE A 330 24.39 -11.19 -2.75
CA PHE A 330 24.68 -11.44 -1.34
C PHE A 330 25.61 -12.64 -1.20
N SER A 331 26.56 -12.56 -0.27
CA SER A 331 27.38 -13.68 0.17
C SER A 331 26.56 -14.68 1.00
N ASP A 332 27.06 -15.91 1.15
CA ASP A 332 26.39 -16.97 1.92
C ASP A 332 26.15 -16.55 3.40
N ASP A 333 27.09 -15.79 3.98
CA ASP A 333 26.97 -15.25 5.34
C ASP A 333 25.86 -14.18 5.45
N GLU A 334 25.73 -13.33 4.42
CA GLU A 334 24.67 -12.31 4.35
C GLU A 334 23.31 -12.95 4.13
N ILE A 335 23.21 -13.97 3.29
CA ILE A 335 21.97 -14.74 3.08
C ILE A 335 21.52 -15.38 4.42
N THR A 336 22.47 -15.95 5.17
CA THR A 336 22.21 -16.52 6.50
C THR A 336 21.74 -15.46 7.49
N THR A 337 22.38 -14.28 7.47
CA THR A 337 21.96 -13.11 8.26
C THR A 337 20.55 -12.67 7.90
N ILE A 338 20.20 -12.63 6.61
CA ILE A 338 18.88 -12.24 6.11
C ILE A 338 17.81 -13.22 6.58
N ARG A 339 18.04 -14.53 6.42
CA ARG A 339 17.09 -15.55 6.89
C ARG A 339 16.87 -15.49 8.40
N THR A 340 17.96 -15.30 9.15
CA THR A 340 17.92 -15.15 10.60
C THR A 340 17.15 -13.90 11.02
N TRP A 341 17.37 -12.78 10.33
CA TRP A 341 16.67 -11.52 10.60
C TRP A 341 15.18 -11.61 10.32
N LEU A 342 14.80 -12.24 9.20
CA LEU A 342 13.40 -12.43 8.82
C LEU A 342 12.71 -13.52 9.65
N GLY A 343 13.39 -14.16 10.61
CA GLY A 343 12.82 -15.18 11.48
C GLY A 343 12.47 -16.49 10.75
N ALA A 344 13.10 -16.76 9.62
CA ALA A 344 12.94 -17.99 8.85
C ALA A 344 13.92 -19.05 9.37
N PHE A 345 13.58 -19.70 10.48
CA PHE A 345 14.32 -20.88 10.95
C PHE A 345 13.70 -22.15 10.37
N SER A 346 14.51 -23.00 9.74
CA SER A 346 14.16 -24.41 9.63
C SER A 346 14.35 -25.06 11.01
N ASP A 347 13.48 -25.98 11.40
CA ASP A 347 13.63 -26.79 12.63
C ASP A 347 14.83 -27.78 12.55
N SER A 348 15.94 -27.40 11.89
CA SER A 348 17.09 -28.27 11.66
C SER A 348 18.44 -27.71 12.11
N GLU A 349 18.50 -26.69 12.96
CA GLU A 349 19.74 -26.36 13.68
C GLU A 349 19.47 -25.70 15.04
N PRO A 350 20.02 -26.22 16.15
CA PRO A 350 19.82 -25.65 17.47
C PRO A 350 20.58 -24.32 17.60
N PRO A 351 20.11 -23.38 18.44
CA PRO A 351 20.86 -22.17 18.72
C PRO A 351 22.19 -22.54 19.37
N PHE A 352 23.29 -22.03 18.81
CA PHE A 352 24.61 -22.07 19.44
C PHE A 352 24.48 -21.59 20.89
N ALA A 353 24.76 -22.51 21.81
CA ALA A 353 24.91 -22.21 23.21
C ALA A 353 26.34 -21.72 23.47
N SER A 354 26.42 -20.61 24.23
CA SER A 354 27.57 -20.00 24.91
C SER A 354 28.33 -18.92 24.14
#